data_AF-A0A2M8NFQ2-F1
#
_entry.id   AF-A0A2M8NFQ2-F1
#
_cell.length_a   1.000
_cell.length_b   1.000
_cell.length_c   1.000
_cell.angle_alpha   90.00
_cell.angle_beta   90.00
_cell.angle_gamma   90.00
#
_symmetry.space_group_name_H-M   'P 1'
#
loop_
_entity.id
_entity.type
_entity.pdbx_description
1 polymer ?
#
loop_
_entity_poly.entity_id
_entity_poly.type
_entity_poly.pdbx_seq_one_letter_code
_entity_poly.pdbx_strand_id
1 'polypeptide(L)'
;MRAQAFNAERAETQRNAEQKAKMNHKNMWMGMGLGIILAVYLALGAAYALRTPPWQNPDEPAHYNYVAQVAAQGCCPVIEAGDWDQDYLSALTANKFDPALLDGLAGVQYEDHQPPLYYLMGILPYQAGDLLGLRLLSVALGAGVIVCAYAVGR
;
A
#
# COMPACT_ATOMS: atom_id res chain seq x y z
N MET A 1 50.27 37.02 15.21
CA MET A 1 49.59 36.52 13.99
C MET A 1 49.44 34.99 13.95
N ARG A 2 50.50 34.18 14.09
CA ARG A 2 50.42 32.70 13.96
C ARG A 2 49.52 31.99 15.00
N ALA A 3 49.54 32.44 16.27
CA ALA A 3 48.67 31.90 17.33
C ALA A 3 47.19 32.25 17.14
N GLN A 4 46.89 33.43 16.58
CA GLN A 4 45.52 33.85 16.28
C GLN A 4 44.93 33.02 15.15
N ALA A 5 45.71 32.73 14.09
CA ALA A 5 45.29 31.86 13.00
C ALA A 5 45.01 30.43 13.48
N PHE A 6 45.89 29.87 14.32
CA PHE A 6 45.70 28.54 14.91
C PHE A 6 44.43 28.44 15.79
N ASN A 7 44.16 29.46 16.61
CA ASN A 7 42.96 29.50 17.43
C ASN A 7 41.68 29.63 16.59
N ALA A 8 41.73 30.37 15.48
CA ALA A 8 40.60 30.53 14.57
C ALA A 8 40.24 29.21 13.86
N GLU A 9 41.24 28.47 13.35
CA GLU A 9 41.06 27.17 12.71
C GLU A 9 40.47 26.13 13.68
N ARG A 10 40.94 26.13 14.93
CA ARG A 10 40.42 25.24 15.98
C ARG A 10 38.97 25.56 16.32
N ALA A 11 38.61 26.83 16.41
CA ALA A 11 37.23 27.27 16.67
C ALA A 11 36.29 26.92 15.50
N GLU A 12 36.75 27.04 14.25
CA GLU A 12 35.99 26.62 13.08
C GLU A 12 35.75 25.11 13.05
N THR A 13 36.79 24.32 13.33
CA THR A 13 36.69 22.87 13.42
C THR A 13 35.66 22.44 14.49
N GLN A 14 35.67 23.10 15.65
CA GLN A 14 34.70 22.85 16.72
C GLN A 14 33.27 23.20 16.29
N ARG A 15 33.05 24.36 15.66
CA ARG A 15 31.73 24.75 15.14
C ARG A 15 31.21 23.75 14.10
N ASN A 16 32.06 23.32 13.17
CA ASN A 16 31.70 22.34 12.13
C ASN A 16 31.35 20.99 12.76
N ALA A 17 32.10 20.54 13.78
CA ALA A 17 31.82 19.32 14.51
C ALA A 17 30.48 19.39 15.27
N GLU A 18 30.20 20.51 15.94
CA GLU A 18 28.93 20.73 16.64
C GLU A 18 27.74 20.79 15.68
N GLN A 19 27.87 21.51 14.55
CA GLN A 19 26.84 21.57 13.52
C GLN A 19 26.57 20.18 12.93
N LYS A 20 27.62 19.42 12.63
CA LYS A 20 27.50 18.03 12.17
C LYS A 20 26.81 17.15 13.21
N ALA A 21 27.14 17.30 14.49
CA ALA A 21 26.49 16.54 15.57
C ALA A 21 24.99 16.88 15.69
N LYS A 22 24.63 18.17 15.60
CA LYS A 22 23.22 18.61 15.60
C LYS A 22 22.45 18.07 14.40
N MET A 23 23.05 18.12 13.20
CA MET A 23 22.47 17.56 11.98
C MET A 23 22.27 16.05 12.10
N ASN A 24 23.26 15.31 12.59
CA ASN A 24 23.16 13.87 12.81
C ASN A 24 22.06 13.52 13.82
N HIS A 25 21.98 14.28 14.92
CA HIS A 25 20.93 14.09 15.92
C HIS A 25 19.54 14.31 15.31
N LYS A 26 19.33 15.43 14.59
CA LYS A 26 18.08 15.71 13.89
C LYS A 26 17.70 14.59 12.92
N ASN A 27 18.63 14.15 12.07
CA ASN A 27 18.41 13.07 11.10
C ASN A 27 18.06 11.74 11.78
N MET A 28 18.71 11.43 12.91
CA MET A 28 18.42 10.23 13.70
C MET A 28 16.98 10.25 14.25
N TRP A 29 16.54 11.38 14.82
CA TRP A 29 15.16 11.52 15.30
C TRP A 29 14.14 11.46 14.17
N MET A 30 14.43 12.11 13.04
CA MET A 30 13.56 12.07 11.86
C MET A 30 13.43 10.65 11.29
N GLY A 31 14.53 9.89 11.23
CA GLY A 31 14.51 8.49 10.78
C GLY A 31 13.75 7.58 11.75
N MET A 32 13.94 7.79 13.06
CA MET A 32 13.20 7.06 14.09
C MET A 32 11.70 7.35 14.02
N GLY A 33 11.30 8.61 13.81
CA GLY A 33 9.91 9.00 13.64
C GLY A 33 9.25 8.31 12.44
N LEU A 34 9.92 8.31 11.28
CA LEU A 34 9.43 7.57 10.11
C LEU A 34 9.31 6.06 10.40
N GLY A 35 10.31 5.47 11.05
CA GLY A 35 10.31 4.06 11.42
C GLY A 35 9.11 3.67 12.28
N ILE A 36 8.76 4.51 13.27
CA ILE A 36 7.58 4.31 14.12
C ILE A 36 6.29 4.38 13.30
N ILE A 37 6.16 5.40 12.44
CA ILE A 37 4.98 5.56 11.58
C ILE A 37 4.79 4.33 10.69
N LEU A 38 5.85 3.86 10.04
CA LEU A 38 5.81 2.68 9.19
C LEU A 38 5.45 1.42 9.97
N ALA A 39 6.04 1.21 11.16
CA ALA A 39 5.74 0.06 12.00
C ALA A 39 4.26 0.03 12.42
N VAL A 40 3.72 1.17 12.86
CA VAL A 40 2.30 1.30 13.24
C VAL A 40 1.40 1.07 12.03
N TYR A 41 1.71 1.69 10.89
CA TYR A 41 0.94 1.52 9.66
C TYR A 41 0.90 0.05 9.21
N LEU A 42 2.05 -0.63 9.16
CA LEU A 42 2.14 -2.03 8.76
C LEU A 42 1.38 -2.94 9.72
N ALA A 43 1.48 -2.70 11.03
CA ALA A 43 0.75 -3.46 12.03
C ALA A 43 -0.77 -3.31 11.87
N LEU A 44 -1.26 -2.07 11.72
CA LEU A 44 -2.70 -1.81 11.53
C LEU A 44 -3.20 -2.32 10.18
N GLY A 45 -2.45 -2.09 9.10
CA GLY A 45 -2.80 -2.54 7.74
C GLY A 45 -2.86 -4.06 7.64
N ALA A 46 -1.87 -4.77 8.18
CA ALA A 46 -1.87 -6.23 8.24
C ALA A 46 -3.01 -6.76 9.14
N ALA A 47 -3.26 -6.13 10.29
CA ALA A 47 -4.37 -6.51 11.16
C ALA A 47 -5.72 -6.33 10.45
N TYR A 48 -5.92 -5.22 9.72
CA TYR A 48 -7.10 -5.01 8.89
C TYR A 48 -7.23 -6.09 7.81
N ALA A 49 -6.15 -6.36 7.05
CA ALA A 49 -6.14 -7.36 6.00
C ALA A 49 -6.53 -8.76 6.49
N LEU A 50 -6.06 -9.13 7.68
CA LEU A 50 -6.30 -10.43 8.31
C LEU A 50 -7.66 -10.56 9.00
N ARG A 51 -8.21 -9.45 9.53
CA ARG A 51 -9.40 -9.49 10.41
C ARG A 51 -10.69 -9.06 9.72
N THR A 52 -10.61 -8.34 8.61
CA THR A 52 -11.78 -8.02 7.81
C THR A 52 -12.25 -9.30 7.10
N PRO A 53 -13.53 -9.72 7.28
CA PRO A 53 -14.06 -10.85 6.51
C PRO A 53 -13.94 -10.61 5.00
N PRO A 54 -13.92 -11.65 4.17
CA PRO A 54 -13.93 -11.49 2.72
C PRO A 54 -15.08 -10.61 2.23
N TRP A 55 -14.82 -9.85 1.18
CA TRP A 55 -15.80 -9.11 0.38
C TRP A 55 -16.47 -7.93 1.07
N GLN A 56 -16.13 -7.62 2.32
CA GLN A 56 -16.78 -6.52 3.06
C GLN A 56 -16.54 -5.12 2.46
N ASN A 57 -15.55 -4.98 1.59
CA ASN A 57 -15.35 -3.77 0.81
C ASN A 57 -16.06 -3.94 -0.56
N PRO A 58 -17.00 -3.05 -0.95
CA PRO A 58 -17.93 -3.29 -2.05
C PRO A 58 -17.29 -3.72 -3.38
N ASP A 59 -16.12 -3.15 -3.70
CA ASP A 59 -15.45 -3.35 -4.99
C ASP A 59 -14.35 -4.44 -4.93
N GLU A 60 -14.09 -5.00 -3.74
CA GLU A 60 -13.08 -6.04 -3.55
C GLU A 60 -13.29 -7.29 -4.42
N PRO A 61 -14.53 -7.80 -4.61
CA PRO A 61 -14.76 -8.93 -5.52
C PRO A 61 -14.38 -8.60 -6.97
N ALA A 62 -14.69 -7.40 -7.46
CA ALA A 62 -14.40 -7.00 -8.84
C ALA A 62 -12.90 -6.96 -9.10
N HIS A 63 -12.14 -6.32 -8.20
CA HIS A 63 -10.68 -6.28 -8.32
C HIS A 63 -10.02 -7.64 -8.15
N TYR A 64 -10.55 -8.48 -7.26
CA TYR A 64 -10.08 -9.85 -7.09
C TYR A 64 -10.27 -10.66 -8.38
N ASN A 65 -11.47 -10.60 -8.97
CA ASN A 65 -11.79 -11.32 -10.19
C ASN A 65 -10.92 -10.84 -11.36
N TYR A 66 -10.64 -9.55 -11.50
CA TYR A 66 -9.69 -9.06 -12.50
C TYR A 66 -8.33 -9.76 -12.36
N VAL A 67 -7.74 -9.80 -11.15
CA VAL A 67 -6.45 -10.49 -10.95
C VAL A 67 -6.55 -11.98 -11.26
N ALA A 68 -7.63 -12.63 -10.84
CA ALA A 68 -7.86 -14.05 -11.10
C ALA A 68 -7.94 -14.34 -12.60
N GLN A 69 -8.66 -13.50 -13.37
CA GLN A 69 -8.73 -13.58 -14.82
C GLN A 69 -7.35 -13.41 -15.47
N VAL A 70 -6.59 -12.39 -15.05
CA VAL A 70 -5.23 -12.15 -15.56
C VAL A 70 -4.29 -13.31 -15.25
N ALA A 71 -4.35 -13.84 -14.02
CA ALA A 71 -3.52 -14.95 -13.58
C ALA A 71 -3.84 -16.25 -14.32
N ALA A 72 -5.10 -16.45 -14.72
CA ALA A 72 -5.56 -17.64 -15.42
C ALA A 72 -5.36 -17.56 -16.95
N GLN A 73 -5.62 -16.41 -17.56
CA GLN A 73 -5.76 -16.27 -19.03
C GLN A 73 -4.73 -15.34 -19.66
N GLY A 74 -3.89 -14.66 -18.86
CA GLY A 74 -2.98 -13.62 -19.33
C GLY A 74 -3.65 -12.25 -19.41
N CYS A 75 -3.04 -11.30 -20.13
CA CYS A 75 -3.58 -9.95 -20.24
C CYS A 75 -4.48 -9.79 -21.49
N CYS A 76 -5.48 -8.91 -21.50
CA CYS A 76 -6.10 -8.20 -20.37
C CYS A 76 -7.61 -8.42 -20.47
N PRO A 77 -8.33 -8.61 -19.34
CA PRO A 77 -9.79 -8.69 -19.34
C PRO A 77 -10.39 -7.50 -20.07
N VAL A 78 -11.54 -7.73 -20.70
CA VAL A 78 -12.28 -6.71 -21.43
C VAL A 78 -13.63 -6.60 -20.78
N ILE A 79 -14.08 -5.37 -20.50
CA ILE A 79 -15.42 -5.13 -19.98
C ILE A 79 -16.49 -5.60 -20.97
N GLU A 80 -17.42 -6.42 -20.51
CA GLU A 80 -18.50 -7.01 -21.29
C GLU A 80 -19.89 -6.55 -20.82
N ALA A 81 -20.87 -6.66 -21.70
CA ALA A 81 -22.25 -6.40 -21.34
C ALA A 81 -22.75 -7.51 -20.40
N GLY A 82 -23.03 -7.15 -19.15
CA GLY A 82 -23.46 -8.10 -18.11
C GLY A 82 -22.60 -8.04 -16.85
N ASP A 83 -21.39 -7.46 -16.93
CA ASP A 83 -20.47 -7.37 -15.79
C ASP A 83 -20.98 -6.47 -14.66
N TRP A 84 -21.98 -5.62 -14.97
CA TRP A 84 -22.70 -4.78 -14.02
C TRP A 84 -24.13 -5.27 -13.81
N ASP A 85 -24.35 -5.95 -12.68
CA ASP A 85 -25.68 -6.29 -12.17
C ASP A 85 -25.99 -5.44 -10.93
N GLN A 86 -26.72 -4.33 -11.12
CA GLN A 86 -27.06 -3.42 -10.03
C GLN A 86 -27.86 -4.10 -8.92
N ASP A 87 -28.80 -4.99 -9.27
CA ASP A 87 -29.71 -5.60 -8.31
C ASP A 87 -28.92 -6.60 -7.44
N TYR A 88 -28.04 -7.38 -8.05
CA TYR A 88 -27.15 -8.29 -7.32
C TYR A 88 -26.14 -7.54 -6.44
N LEU A 89 -25.49 -6.49 -6.96
CA LEU A 89 -24.55 -5.66 -6.17
C LEU A 89 -25.25 -5.00 -4.98
N SER A 90 -26.48 -4.52 -5.17
CA SER A 90 -27.29 -3.94 -4.09
C SER A 90 -27.65 -5.00 -3.05
N ALA A 91 -28.01 -6.21 -3.48
CA ALA A 91 -28.30 -7.32 -2.56
C ALA A 91 -27.06 -7.74 -1.75
N LEU A 92 -25.89 -7.86 -2.38
CA LEU A 92 -24.63 -8.18 -1.72
C LEU A 92 -24.29 -7.15 -0.65
N THR A 93 -24.25 -5.88 -1.01
CA THR A 93 -23.85 -4.79 -0.11
C THR A 93 -24.85 -4.57 1.03
N ALA A 94 -26.16 -4.63 0.75
CA ALA A 94 -27.20 -4.50 1.76
C ALA A 94 -27.16 -5.62 2.81
N ASN A 95 -26.73 -6.83 2.42
CA ASN A 95 -26.61 -7.99 3.30
C ASN A 95 -25.18 -8.23 3.78
N LYS A 96 -24.26 -7.26 3.61
CA LYS A 96 -22.86 -7.35 4.04
C LYS A 96 -22.18 -8.64 3.55
N PHE A 97 -22.43 -8.99 2.30
CA PHE A 97 -21.85 -10.18 1.65
C PHE A 97 -22.11 -11.47 2.44
N ASP A 98 -23.38 -11.66 2.86
CA ASP A 98 -23.84 -12.91 3.48
C ASP A 98 -23.39 -14.12 2.62
N PRO A 99 -22.76 -15.16 3.22
CA PRO A 99 -22.35 -16.36 2.49
C PRO A 99 -23.41 -17.00 1.61
N ALA A 100 -24.70 -16.88 1.95
CA ALA A 100 -25.81 -17.40 1.16
C ALA A 100 -26.02 -16.69 -0.19
N LEU A 101 -25.36 -15.55 -0.42
CA LEU A 101 -25.50 -14.74 -1.64
C LEU A 101 -24.26 -14.79 -2.55
N LEU A 102 -23.23 -15.58 -2.21
CA LEU A 102 -21.93 -15.54 -2.89
C LEU A 102 -21.83 -16.43 -4.14
N ASP A 103 -22.86 -17.18 -4.50
CA ASP A 103 -22.83 -18.11 -5.65
C ASP A 103 -22.51 -17.42 -6.98
N GLY A 104 -22.92 -16.15 -7.15
CA GLY A 104 -22.69 -15.34 -8.34
C GLY A 104 -21.42 -14.48 -8.33
N LEU A 105 -20.59 -14.58 -7.28
CA LEU A 105 -19.51 -13.62 -7.04
C LEU A 105 -18.46 -13.58 -8.16
N ALA A 106 -18.24 -14.70 -8.84
CA ALA A 106 -17.32 -14.78 -9.98
C ALA A 106 -17.74 -13.91 -11.17
N GLY A 107 -19.03 -13.56 -11.29
CA GLY A 107 -19.55 -12.67 -12.33
C GLY A 107 -19.43 -11.18 -12.00
N VAL A 108 -18.92 -10.81 -10.82
CA VAL A 108 -18.68 -9.41 -10.46
C VAL A 108 -17.39 -8.95 -11.13
N GLN A 109 -17.48 -8.38 -12.34
CA GLN A 109 -16.33 -8.08 -13.21
C GLN A 109 -16.33 -6.64 -13.76
N TYR A 110 -17.16 -5.75 -13.21
CA TYR A 110 -17.32 -4.39 -13.74
C TYR A 110 -16.05 -3.51 -13.71
N GLU A 111 -15.00 -3.92 -13.00
CA GLU A 111 -13.70 -3.24 -12.96
C GLU A 111 -12.74 -3.66 -14.09
N ASP A 112 -13.18 -4.51 -15.02
CA ASP A 112 -12.37 -4.98 -16.17
C ASP A 112 -11.98 -3.87 -17.16
N HIS A 113 -12.52 -2.67 -16.99
CA HIS A 113 -12.15 -1.47 -17.74
C HIS A 113 -10.90 -0.75 -17.19
N GLN A 114 -10.42 -1.11 -15.99
CA GLN A 114 -9.35 -0.38 -15.31
C GLN A 114 -7.96 -0.64 -15.91
N PRO A 115 -7.00 0.31 -15.79
CA PRO A 115 -5.64 0.10 -16.26
C PRO A 115 -4.95 -1.11 -15.58
N PRO A 116 -4.16 -1.91 -16.33
CA PRO A 116 -3.77 -3.25 -15.90
C PRO A 116 -2.67 -3.29 -14.83
N LEU A 117 -1.98 -2.17 -14.54
CA LEU A 117 -0.74 -2.17 -13.76
C LEU A 117 -0.90 -2.80 -12.37
N TYR A 118 -1.93 -2.40 -11.62
CA TYR A 118 -2.19 -2.95 -10.29
C TYR A 118 -2.41 -4.46 -10.35
N TYR A 119 -3.20 -4.91 -11.32
CA TYR A 119 -3.57 -6.32 -11.46
C TYR A 119 -2.42 -7.20 -11.91
N LEU A 120 -1.54 -6.69 -12.78
CA LEU A 120 -0.30 -7.36 -13.16
C LEU A 120 0.65 -7.53 -11.96
N MET A 121 0.77 -6.52 -11.09
CA MET A 121 1.52 -6.64 -9.84
C MET A 121 0.86 -7.64 -8.87
N GLY A 122 -0.47 -7.77 -8.95
CA GLY A 122 -1.30 -8.64 -8.11
C GLY A 122 -1.14 -10.14 -8.37
N ILE A 123 -0.60 -10.57 -9.52
CA ILE A 123 -0.53 -11.98 -9.91
C ILE A 123 0.22 -12.82 -8.86
N LEU A 124 1.45 -12.42 -8.49
CA LEU A 124 2.26 -13.21 -7.55
C LEU A 124 1.68 -13.18 -6.12
N PRO A 125 1.25 -12.03 -5.57
CA PRO A 125 0.55 -12.02 -4.28
C PRO A 125 -0.74 -12.88 -4.28
N TYR A 126 -1.54 -12.82 -5.34
CA TYR A 126 -2.73 -13.64 -5.52
C TYR A 126 -2.39 -15.14 -5.48
N GLN A 127 -1.37 -15.58 -6.23
CA GLN A 127 -0.96 -16.98 -6.21
C GLN A 127 -0.43 -17.46 -4.86
N ALA A 128 0.20 -16.57 -4.08
CA ALA A 128 0.80 -16.90 -2.80
C ALA A 128 -0.19 -16.90 -1.62
N GLY A 129 -1.26 -16.10 -1.69
CA GLY A 129 -2.14 -15.86 -0.54
C GLY A 129 -3.56 -15.43 -0.89
N ASP A 130 -3.96 -15.60 -2.15
CA ASP A 130 -5.30 -15.32 -2.65
C ASP A 130 -5.75 -13.89 -2.29
N LEU A 131 -6.94 -13.71 -1.69
CA LEU A 131 -7.43 -12.42 -1.25
C LEU A 131 -6.49 -11.73 -0.23
N LEU A 132 -5.93 -12.48 0.71
CA LEU A 132 -5.01 -11.93 1.71
C LEU A 132 -3.75 -11.39 1.05
N GLY A 133 -3.21 -12.10 0.05
CA GLY A 133 -2.05 -11.66 -0.71
C GLY A 133 -2.28 -10.30 -1.38
N LEU A 134 -3.45 -10.12 -2.01
CA LEU A 134 -3.84 -8.86 -2.63
C LEU A 134 -4.02 -7.72 -1.61
N ARG A 135 -4.63 -8.00 -0.46
CA ARG A 135 -4.74 -7.01 0.62
C ARG A 135 -3.36 -6.59 1.13
N LEU A 136 -2.43 -7.53 1.30
CA LEU A 136 -1.06 -7.24 1.73
C LEU A 136 -0.26 -6.47 0.67
N LEU A 137 -0.51 -6.69 -0.62
CA LEU A 137 0.04 -5.85 -1.69
C LEU A 137 -0.38 -4.39 -1.51
N SER A 138 -1.67 -4.14 -1.28
CA SER A 138 -2.18 -2.78 -1.03
C SER A 138 -1.56 -2.13 0.21
N VAL A 139 -1.34 -2.91 1.28
CA VAL A 139 -0.60 -2.45 2.47
C VAL A 139 0.85 -2.10 2.10
N ALA A 140 1.54 -2.94 1.33
CA ALA A 140 2.92 -2.66 0.92
C ALA A 140 3.03 -1.39 0.05
N LEU A 141 2.09 -1.19 -0.88
CA LEU A 141 2.03 0.01 -1.70
C LEU A 141 1.79 1.28 -0.86
N GLY A 142 0.87 1.22 0.10
CA GLY A 142 0.64 2.35 1.01
C GLY A 142 1.84 2.67 1.91
N ALA A 143 2.61 1.66 2.35
CA ALA A 143 3.89 1.89 3.03
C ALA A 143 4.89 2.62 2.11
N GLY A 144 4.94 2.25 0.83
CA GLY A 144 5.73 2.96 -0.18
C GLY A 144 5.33 4.43 -0.33
N VAL A 145 4.01 4.73 -0.33
CA VAL A 145 3.49 6.11 -0.36
C VAL A 145 3.96 6.92 0.85
N ILE A 146 3.95 6.33 2.05
CA ILE A 146 4.46 6.99 3.27
C ILE A 146 5.95 7.36 3.11
N VAL A 147 6.76 6.45 2.59
CA VAL A 147 8.19 6.70 2.34
C VAL A 147 8.38 7.82 1.31
N CYS A 148 7.63 7.79 0.19
CA CYS A 148 7.68 8.83 -0.83
C CYS A 148 7.29 10.20 -0.27
N ALA A 149 6.19 10.27 0.48
CA ALA A 149 5.72 11.52 1.09
C ALA A 149 6.76 12.10 2.06
N TYR A 150 7.35 11.26 2.91
CA TYR A 150 8.43 11.67 3.80
C TYR A 150 9.67 12.15 3.03
N ALA A 151 10.04 11.44 1.95
CA ALA A 151 11.21 11.79 1.14
C ALA A 151 11.05 13.12 0.40
N VAL A 152 9.82 13.49 0.02
CA VAL A 152 9.49 14.78 -0.60
C VAL A 152 9.44 15.91 0.44
N GLY A 153 8.94 15.63 1.64
CA GLY A 153 8.75 16.66 2.68
C GLY A 153 9.98 17.00 3.54
N ARG A 154 11.08 16.27 3.41
CA ARG A 154 12.31 16.44 4.20
C ARG A 154 13.35 17.34 3.52
#